data_AF-A0A0M4FSI6-F1
#
_entry.id   AF-A0A0M4FSI6-F1
#
_cell.length_a   1.000
_cell.length_b   1.000
_cell.length_c   1.000
_cell.angle_alpha   90.00
_cell.angle_beta   90.00
_cell.angle_gamma   90.00
#
_symmetry.space_group_name_H-M   'P 1'
#
loop_
_entity.id
_entity.type
_entity.pdbx_description
1 polymer ?
#
loop_
_entity_poly.entity_id
_entity_poly.type
_entity_poly.pdbx_seq_one_letter_code
_entity_poly.pdbx_strand_id
1 'polypeptide(L)' 'MAETFRRSKIEDYIKRLELRKEIMIKQLSQNELACIRENLIGQVQTIDLILNELIKEFNINL' A
#
# COMPACT_ATOMS: atom_id res chain seq x y z
N MET A 1 -19.97 -17.04 -6.18
CA MET A 1 -18.86 -17.02 -7.16
C MET A 1 -18.35 -15.60 -7.45
N ALA A 2 -19.20 -14.64 -7.79
CA ALA A 2 -18.75 -13.25 -8.08
C ALA A 2 -18.10 -12.55 -6.88
N GLU A 3 -18.57 -12.80 -5.66
CA GLU A 3 -18.05 -12.19 -4.43
C GLU A 3 -16.65 -12.71 -4.05
N THR A 4 -16.44 -14.03 -4.14
CA THR A 4 -15.13 -14.67 -3.91
C THR A 4 -14.07 -14.19 -4.91
N PHE A 5 -14.46 -14.01 -6.18
CA PHE A 5 -13.56 -13.47 -7.21
C PHE A 5 -13.18 -12.00 -6.94
N ARG A 6 -14.15 -11.17 -6.50
CA ARG A 6 -13.88 -9.78 -6.11
C ARG A 6 -12.93 -9.73 -4.91
N ARG A 7 -13.14 -10.58 -3.91
CA ARG A 7 -12.27 -10.68 -2.73
C ARG A 7 -10.83 -11.04 -3.10
N SER A 8 -10.61 -12.10 -3.89
CA SER A 8 -9.27 -12.49 -4.34
C SER A 8 -8.56 -11.38 -5.11
N LYS A 9 -9.28 -10.63 -5.95
CA LYS A 9 -8.71 -9.49 -6.69
C LYS A 9 -8.28 -8.33 -5.78
N ILE A 10 -9.05 -8.07 -4.71
CA ILE A 10 -8.71 -7.07 -3.69
C ILE A 10 -7.49 -7.53 -2.89
N GLU A 11 -7.43 -8.79 -2.48
CA GLU A 11 -6.28 -9.35 -1.75
C GLU A 11 -4.99 -9.23 -2.57
N ASP A 12 -5.04 -9.54 -3.88
CA ASP A 12 -3.90 -9.32 -4.78
C ASP A 12 -3.53 -7.84 -4.94
N TYR A 13 -4.51 -6.95 -4.89
CA TYR A 13 -4.27 -5.52 -4.96
C TYR A 13 -3.62 -4.99 -3.69
N ILE A 14 -4.07 -5.43 -2.51
CA ILE A 14 -3.46 -5.14 -1.21
C ILE A 14 -1.99 -5.55 -1.20
N LYS A 15 -1.67 -6.79 -1.61
CA LYS A 15 -0.27 -7.26 -1.71
C LYS A 15 0.59 -6.37 -2.59
N ARG A 16 0.05 -5.88 -3.71
CA ARG A 16 0.78 -4.93 -4.58
C ARG A 16 0.98 -3.58 -3.92
N LEU A 17 0.01 -3.08 -3.16
CA LEU A 17 0.15 -1.83 -2.42
C LEU A 17 1.18 -1.95 -1.29
N GLU A 18 1.20 -3.07 -0.56
CA GLU A 18 2.21 -3.36 0.46
C GLU A 18 3.61 -3.39 -0.13
N LEU A 19 3.81 -4.11 -1.24
CA LEU A 19 5.10 -4.13 -1.94
C LEU A 19 5.55 -2.72 -2.38
N ARG A 20 4.64 -1.90 -2.90
CA ARG A 20 4.95 -0.51 -3.28
C ARG A 20 5.35 0.32 -2.06
N LYS A 21 4.64 0.17 -0.95
CA LYS A 21 4.97 0.84 0.31
C LYS A 21 6.36 0.46 0.79
N GLU A 22 6.72 -0.82 0.78
CA GLU A 22 8.05 -1.28 1.17
C GLU A 22 9.16 -0.68 0.30
N ILE A 23 8.94 -0.61 -1.02
CA ILE A 23 9.89 0.02 -1.94
C ILE A 23 10.06 1.51 -1.60
N MET A 24 8.98 2.23 -1.35
CA MET A 24 9.03 3.65 -0.97
C MET A 24 9.73 3.86 0.38
N ILE A 25 9.48 3.00 1.36
CA ILE A 25 10.18 3.03 2.65
C ILE A 25 11.69 2.83 2.47
N LYS A 26 12.10 1.91 1.59
CA LYS A 26 13.53 1.74 1.26
C LYS A 26 14.09 2.99 0.61
N GLN A 27 13.34 3.65 -0.29
CA GLN A 27 13.74 4.91 -0.92
C GLN A 27 13.93 6.05 0.07
N LEU A 28 13.17 6.09 1.18
CA LEU A 28 13.35 7.11 2.23
C LEU A 28 14.75 7.07 2.86
N SER A 29 15.38 5.89 2.90
CA SER A 29 16.73 5.71 3.44
C SER A 29 17.85 6.11 2.47
N GLN A 30 17.53 6.38 1.20
CA GLN A 30 18.51 6.73 0.18
C GLN A 30 18.77 8.25 0.19
N ASN A 31 20.03 8.63 0.44
CA ASN A 31 20.41 10.04 0.51
C ASN A 31 20.26 10.78 -0.82
N GLU A 32 20.39 10.07 -1.95
CA GLU A 32 20.16 10.63 -3.29
C GLU A 32 18.72 11.12 -3.52
N LEU A 33 17.77 10.64 -2.72
CA LEU A 33 16.35 11.00 -2.79
C LEU A 33 15.94 11.97 -1.67
N ALA A 34 16.90 12.56 -0.95
CA ALA A 34 16.61 13.47 0.17
C ALA A 34 15.71 14.64 -0.25
N CYS A 35 15.86 15.16 -1.47
CA CYS A 35 15.05 16.26 -2.00
C CYS A 35 13.57 15.92 -2.22
N ILE A 36 13.23 14.63 -2.36
CA ILE A 36 11.84 14.16 -2.55
C ILE A 36 11.30 13.40 -1.33
N ARG A 37 12.03 13.40 -0.21
CA ARG A 37 11.71 12.59 0.96
C ARG A 37 10.33 12.90 1.54
N GLU A 38 9.96 14.18 1.63
CA GLU A 38 8.63 14.58 2.12
C GLU A 38 7.50 14.08 1.21
N ASN A 39 7.72 14.08 -0.12
CA ASN A 39 6.78 13.54 -1.08
C ASN A 39 6.63 12.02 -0.90
N LEU A 40 7.75 11.29 -0.75
CA LEU A 40 7.74 9.85 -0.48
C LEU A 40 7.01 9.52 0.84
N ILE A 41 7.19 10.33 1.89
CA ILE A 41 6.45 10.17 3.16
C ILE A 41 4.94 10.32 2.92
N GLY A 42 4.52 11.36 2.19
CA GLY A 42 3.11 11.55 1.85
C GLY A 42 2.53 10.39 1.03
N GLN A 43 3.30 9.83 0.10
CA GLN A 43 2.88 8.65 -0.67
C GLN A 43 2.72 7.41 0.21
N VAL A 44 3.67 7.16 1.13
CA VAL A 44 3.57 6.05 2.10
C VAL A 44 2.32 6.19 2.97
N GLN A 45 2.09 7.37 3.54
CA GLN A 45 0.90 7.65 4.34
C GLN A 45 -0.41 7.46 3.56
N THR A 46 -0.43 7.85 2.29
CA THR A 46 -1.59 7.65 1.41
C THR A 46 -1.84 6.16 1.17
N ILE A 47 -0.79 5.37 0.92
CA ILE A 47 -0.92 3.93 0.75
C ILE A 47 -1.43 3.26 2.04
N ASP A 48 -0.93 3.68 3.21
CA ASP A 48 -1.43 3.18 4.49
C ASP A 48 -2.92 3.48 4.70
N LEU A 49 -3.39 4.68 4.32
CA LEU A 49 -4.81 5.02 4.37
C LEU A 49 -5.64 4.07 3.49
N ILE A 50 -5.26 3.92 2.22
CA ILE A 50 -5.98 3.07 1.26
C ILE A 50 -5.98 1.60 1.71
N LEU A 51 -4.85 1.10 2.21
CA LEU A 51 -4.77 -0.26 2.76
C LEU A 51 -5.77 -0.45 3.91
N ASN A 52 -5.79 0.48 4.86
CA ASN A 52 -6.71 0.41 5.99
C ASN A 52 -8.18 0.46 5.57
N GLU A 53 -8.52 1.26 4.57
CA GLU A 53 -9.87 1.32 4.00
C GLU A 53 -10.28 -0.02 3.38
N LEU A 54 -9.42 -0.59 2.51
CA LEU A 54 -9.71 -1.86 1.82
C LEU A 54 -9.76 -3.05 2.79
N ILE A 55 -8.85 -3.11 3.76
CA ILE A 55 -8.84 -4.17 4.78
C ILE A 55 -10.16 -4.18 5.55
N LYS A 56 -10.64 -2.99 5.96
CA LYS A 56 -11.90 -2.84 6.70
C LYS A 56 -13.11 -3.12 5.83
N GLU A 57 -13.16 -2.57 4.61
CA GLU A 57 -14.30 -2.72 3.69
C GLU A 57 -14.50 -4.20 3.31
N PHE A 58 -13.42 -4.93 3.05
CA PHE A 58 -13.47 -6.31 2.59
C PHE A 58 -13.27 -7.35 3.71
N ASN A 59 -13.17 -6.90 4.96
CA ASN A 59 -12.95 -7.75 6.15
C ASN A 59 -11.83 -8.77 5.93
N ILE A 60 -10.67 -8.27 5.48
CA ILE A 60 -9.50 -9.08 5.16
C ILE A 60 -8.66 -9.23 6.43
N ASN A 61 -8.40 -10.47 6.84
CA ASN A 61 -7.43 -10.75 7.88
C ASN A 61 -6.07 -10.94 7.20
N LEU A 62 -5.19 -9.95 7.36
CA LEU A 62 -3.78 -10.03 6.98
C LEU A 62 -2.96 -10.72 8.07
#